data_AF-A0A3N5R527-F1
#
_entry.id   AF-A0A3N5R527-F1
#
_cell.length_a   1.000
_cell.length_b   1.000
_cell.length_c   1.000
_cell.angle_alpha   90.00
_cell.angle_beta   90.00
_cell.angle_gamma   90.00
#
_symmetry.space_group_name_H-M   'P 1'
#
loop_
_entity.id
_entity.type
_entity.pdbx_description
1 polymer ?
#
loop_
_entity_poly.entity_id
_entity_poly.type
_entity_poly.pdbx_seq_one_letter_code
_entity_poly.pdbx_strand_id
1 'polypeptide(L)' 'MQFEFASANRIVFGQGRVRDAGTLASQFGERALVVTGLSKDRVLPLMKMMDEHNISAAVFPVSGEPTVDIVRQAVKL' A
#
# COMPACT_ATOMS: atom_id res chain seq x y z
N MET A 1 -10.57 -14.95 -32.54
CA MET A 1 -10.97 -14.41 -31.23
C MET A 1 -9.95 -13.36 -30.82
N GLN A 2 -10.39 -12.25 -30.23
CA GLN A 2 -9.52 -11.19 -29.74
C GLN A 2 -9.75 -11.02 -28.24
N PHE A 3 -8.68 -11.10 -27.45
CA PHE A 3 -8.69 -11.04 -25.99
C PHE A 3 -7.52 -10.18 -25.52
N GLU A 4 -7.75 -9.39 -24.49
CA GLU A 4 -6.76 -8.54 -23.83
C GLU A 4 -6.74 -8.83 -22.34
N PHE A 5 -5.54 -8.89 -21.77
CA PHE A 5 -5.32 -9.15 -20.35
C PHE A 5 -4.33 -8.15 -19.78
N ALA A 6 -4.80 -7.31 -18.87
CA ALA A 6 -3.98 -6.40 -18.09
C ALA A 6 -3.74 -6.99 -16.70
N SER A 7 -2.47 -7.12 -16.33
CA SER A 7 -2.06 -7.64 -15.02
C SER A 7 -1.12 -6.65 -14.31
N ALA A 8 -0.65 -7.02 -13.12
CA ALA A 8 0.34 -6.23 -12.42
C ALA A 8 1.70 -6.26 -13.14
N ASN A 9 2.35 -5.10 -13.25
CA ASN A 9 3.69 -4.98 -13.83
C ASN A 9 4.77 -5.77 -13.07
N ARG A 10 4.55 -6.04 -11.77
CA ARG A 10 5.47 -6.79 -10.91
C ARG A 10 4.72 -7.53 -9.81
N ILE A 11 5.01 -8.81 -9.64
CA ILE A 11 4.48 -9.65 -8.57
C ILE A 11 5.65 -10.11 -7.70
N VAL A 12 5.56 -9.87 -6.39
CA VAL A 12 6.58 -10.29 -5.42
C VAL A 12 5.93 -11.28 -4.45
N PHE A 13 6.38 -12.54 -4.48
CA PHE A 13 5.79 -13.62 -3.69
C PHE A 13 6.85 -14.38 -2.88
N GLY A 14 6.46 -14.86 -1.70
CA GLY A 14 7.32 -15.61 -0.79
C GLY A 14 7.15 -15.18 0.67
N GLN A 15 7.58 -16.03 1.60
CA GLN A 15 7.52 -15.74 3.03
C GLN A 15 8.39 -14.51 3.36
N GLY A 16 7.80 -13.53 4.06
CA GLY A 16 8.52 -12.36 4.55
C GLY A 16 8.90 -11.30 3.49
N ARG A 17 8.35 -11.37 2.27
CA ARG A 17 8.65 -10.40 1.19
C ARG A 17 8.14 -8.98 1.42
N VAL A 18 7.37 -8.72 2.48
CA VAL A 18 7.01 -7.35 2.91
C VAL A 18 8.26 -6.50 3.20
N ARG A 19 9.38 -7.13 3.56
CA ARG A 19 10.66 -6.45 3.80
C ARG A 19 11.22 -5.71 2.57
N ASP A 20 10.81 -6.12 1.38
CA ASP A 20 11.24 -5.49 0.14
C ASP A 20 10.39 -4.25 -0.20
N ALA A 21 9.29 -4.02 0.53
CA ALA A 21 8.32 -2.97 0.19
C ALA A 21 8.93 -1.56 0.21
N GLY A 22 9.83 -1.26 1.15
CA GLY A 22 10.50 0.04 1.23
C GLY A 22 11.34 0.34 -0.02
N THR A 23 12.27 -0.57 -0.38
CA THR A 23 13.09 -0.46 -1.60
C THR A 23 12.27 -0.38 -2.89
N LEU A 24 11.12 -1.06 -2.93
CA LEU A 24 10.24 -1.03 -4.09
C LEU A 24 9.45 0.27 -4.16
N ALA A 25 8.93 0.74 -3.03
CA ALA A 25 8.12 1.94 -2.94
C ALA A 25 8.95 3.22 -3.17
N SER A 26 10.21 3.25 -2.75
CA SER A 26 11.10 4.41 -2.94
C SER A 26 11.35 4.75 -4.41
N GLN A 27 11.15 3.79 -5.32
CA GLN A 27 11.22 4.01 -6.76
C GLN A 27 10.07 4.88 -7.30
N PHE A 28 9.00 5.05 -6.52
CA PHE A 28 7.83 5.85 -6.88
C PHE A 28 7.78 7.22 -6.17
N GLY A 29 8.61 7.43 -5.14
CA GLY A 29 8.71 8.68 -4.40
C GLY A 29 8.92 8.50 -2.91
N GLU A 30 8.87 9.62 -2.18
CA GLU A 30 9.19 9.70 -0.74
C GLU A 30 7.95 9.86 0.14
N ARG A 31 6.75 9.90 -0.44
CA ARG A 31 5.49 10.07 0.27
C ARG A 31 4.49 9.00 -0.15
N ALA A 32 3.96 8.27 0.81
CA ALA A 32 3.00 7.20 0.58
C ALA A 32 1.71 7.41 1.37
N LEU A 33 0.58 7.04 0.76
CA LEU A 33 -0.68 6.83 1.46
C LEU A 33 -0.89 5.32 1.63
N VAL A 34 -0.84 4.86 2.87
CA VAL A 34 -1.04 3.45 3.25
C VAL A 34 -2.51 3.23 3.55
N VAL A 35 -3.23 2.66 2.59
CA VAL A 35 -4.63 2.25 2.76
C VAL A 35 -4.67 0.81 3.29
N THR A 36 -5.31 0.60 4.44
CA THR A 36 -5.32 -0.70 5.13
C THR A 36 -6.67 -0.96 5.79
N GLY A 37 -6.90 -2.20 6.27
CA GLY A 37 -8.02 -2.50 7.16
C GLY A 37 -7.75 -2.10 8.63
N LEU A 38 -8.69 -2.38 9.52
CA LEU A 38 -8.64 -1.91 10.93
C LEU A 38 -7.55 -2.54 11.82
N SER A 39 -7.00 -3.69 11.43
CA SER A 39 -5.97 -4.37 12.23
C SER A 39 -4.61 -3.68 12.04
N LYS A 40 -4.13 -3.03 13.12
CA LYS A 40 -2.82 -2.37 13.17
C LYS A 40 -1.67 -3.35 12.98
N ASP A 41 -1.77 -4.54 13.57
CA ASP A 41 -0.69 -5.54 13.52
C ASP A 41 -0.31 -5.95 12.10
N ARG A 42 -1.28 -5.90 11.16
CA ARG A 42 -1.02 -6.20 9.75
C ARG A 42 -0.24 -5.11 9.02
N VAL A 43 -0.37 -3.85 9.43
CA VAL A 43 0.26 -2.71 8.74
C VAL A 43 1.61 -2.34 9.35
N LEU A 44 1.86 -2.64 10.64
CA LEU A 44 3.11 -2.29 11.32
C LEU A 44 4.39 -2.74 10.60
N PRO A 45 4.50 -3.98 10.07
CA PRO A 45 5.69 -4.39 9.34
C PRO A 45 5.94 -3.54 8.08
N LEU A 46 4.87 -3.14 7.39
CA LEU A 46 4.97 -2.28 6.20
C LEU A 46 5.42 -0.87 6.58
N MET A 47 4.84 -0.29 7.63
CA MET A 47 5.21 1.05 8.12
C MET A 47 6.69 1.11 8.49
N LYS A 48 7.19 0.09 9.20
CA LYS A 48 8.61 -0.02 9.54
C LYS A 48 9.51 0.03 8.29
N MET A 49 9.12 -0.65 7.20
CA MET A 49 9.89 -0.62 5.96
C MET A 49 9.85 0.74 5.27
N MET A 50 8.72 1.47 5.37
CA MET A 50 8.63 2.83 4.84
C MET A 50 9.57 3.78 5.59
N ASP A 51 9.55 3.72 6.92
CA ASP A 51 10.41 4.54 7.79
C ASP A 51 11.90 4.26 7.53
N GLU A 52 12.29 2.98 7.44
CA GLU A 52 13.69 2.58 7.15
C GLU A 52 14.19 3.05 5.77
N HIS A 53 13.28 3.35 4.84
CA HIS A 53 13.61 3.79 3.48
C HIS A 53 13.28 5.28 3.24
N ASN A 54 13.10 6.06 4.31
CA ASN A 54 12.79 7.49 4.28
C ASN A 54 11.52 7.84 3.49
N ILE A 55 10.52 6.96 3.55
CA ILE A 55 9.21 7.19 2.93
C ILE A 55 8.24 7.65 4.01
N SER A 56 7.81 8.92 3.94
CA SER A 56 6.78 9.46 4.82
C SER A 56 5.42 8.85 4.48
N ALA A 57 4.88 8.04 5.39
CA ALA A 57 3.64 7.30 5.18
C ALA A 57 2.49 7.85 6.03
N ALA A 58 1.42 8.31 5.38
CA ALA A 58 0.13 8.58 6.02
C ALA A 58 -0.74 7.32 6.00
N VAL A 59 -1.40 6.97 7.11
CA VAL A 59 -2.22 5.75 7.19
C VAL A 59 -3.70 6.11 7.12
N PHE A 60 -4.43 5.46 6.21
CA PHE A 60 -5.87 5.59 6.07
C PHE A 60 -6.57 4.23 6.28
N PRO A 61 -7.22 4.01 7.44
CA PRO A 61 -7.93 2.77 7.72
C PRO A 61 -9.31 2.75 7.03
N VAL A 62 -9.62 1.63 6.37
CA VAL A 62 -10.92 1.36 5.75
C VAL A 62 -11.60 0.22 6.50
N SER A 63 -12.76 0.51 7.08
CA SER A 63 -13.60 -0.48 7.76
C SER A 63 -14.60 -1.10 6.78
N GLY A 64 -14.57 -2.42 6.60
CA GLY A 64 -15.55 -3.12 5.79
C GLY A 64 -15.43 -2.83 4.29
N GLU A 65 -16.57 -2.83 3.59
CA GLU A 65 -16.64 -2.61 2.15
C GLU A 65 -16.40 -1.13 1.81
N PRO A 66 -15.45 -0.81 0.91
CA PRO A 66 -15.17 0.56 0.52
C PRO A 66 -16.36 1.22 -0.17
N THR A 67 -16.70 2.45 0.23
CA THR A 67 -17.71 3.28 -0.43
C THR A 67 -17.06 4.47 -1.14
N VAL A 68 -17.80 5.11 -2.05
CA VAL A 68 -17.34 6.34 -2.72
C VAL A 68 -17.05 7.45 -1.70
N ASP A 69 -17.80 7.53 -0.61
CA ASP A 69 -17.57 8.54 0.43
C ASP A 69 -16.28 8.30 1.20
N ILE A 70 -15.90 7.04 1.43
CA ILE A 70 -14.59 6.68 2.00
C ILE A 70 -13.46 7.14 1.06
N VAL A 71 -13.60 6.92 -0.25
CA VAL A 71 -12.60 7.40 -1.23
C VAL A 71 -12.51 8.92 -1.21
N ARG A 72 -13.64 9.63 -1.17
CA ARG A 72 -13.68 11.10 -1.09
C ARG A 72 -13.03 11.65 0.17
N GLN A 73 -13.06 10.91 1.27
CA GLN A 73 -12.35 11.26 2.50
C GLN A 73 -10.85 11.02 2.34
N ALA A 74 -10.45 9.86 1.79
CA ALA A 74 -9.04 9.49 1.60
C ALA A 74 -8.26 10.49 0.73
N VAL A 75 -8.87 11.03 -0.32
CA VAL A 75 -8.20 11.98 -1.24
C VAL A 75 -7.99 13.39 -0.67
N LYS A 76 -8.48 13.66 0.56
CA LYS A 76 -8.30 14.96 1.24
C LYS A 76 -7.15 14.96 2.25
N LEU A 77 -6.51 13.80 2.46
CA LEU A 77 -5.33 13.60 3.29
C LEU A 77 -4.06 14.09 2.58
#